data_AF-A0A2E6C1N8-F1
#
_entry.id   AF-A0A2E6C1N8-F1
#
_cell.length_a   1.000
_cell.length_b   1.000
_cell.length_c   1.000
_cell.angle_alpha   90.00
_cell.angle_beta   90.00
_cell.angle_gamma   90.00
#
_symmetry.space_group_name_H-M   'P 1'
#
loop_
_entity.id
_entity.type
_entity.pdbx_description
1 polymer ?
#
loop_
_entity_poly.entity_id
_entity_poly.type
_entity_poly.pdbx_seq_one_letter_code
_entity_poly.pdbx_strand_id
1 'polypeptide(L)'
;EYLRAQILEDDHAVDGILTQIRQISRLRWEHSAPVRVGCRMGRPEKSAPREKPTVHSLFPIELYGGNQRLIANAADQKDLRVQMGVRFCTVCEKKSPMINCHHRKLDDFGEEKPGEVCGGRTELRVSSEKENARRRGELQTVRIDNILEDARISLGLDRVPKRMKGLKKLMSKNQTPEPVEKGILRAKHGLPVFRDGTIRFDMSDVPVTHFTPEEVGVEWRQLKHLGYTHDCFGEELQRDDQMLEIFPQDFILARNGADYFVRAAQYIDELLVRFYDMEPYYHVEKPEDLVGHLICALAPHTSGGVLSRLIGFTDSSGGYAHPLFHAAKRRNCDGDEDAIMLLMDGLLNFSRDILPSNRGGKMDAPLVLTTRLNPTEVDKEALNVDSAWHYERWFYEATLDQPHPKALADKMDFIERRLGTIGAVRGLGYTHSTKSMSEGPPLSAYKTLETMIDKMNGQLSLGHRLRGVDVRTVASSVVRSHFLPDLRGNLVAFTRQKVRCLKCGHSYRRMPLAGKCIQPKKLTGRGMSAFGVKKSEGDMCNGNLALTVTEGAVRKYIKVTKHVMETYGVDQYTRQNVEWLAESVESLFNNDNAKQLSLADFL
;
A
#
# COMPACT_ATOMS: atom_id res chain seq x y z
N GLU A 1 2.57 -56.92 -30.49
CA GLU A 1 3.25 -56.03 -31.46
C GLU A 1 2.54 -54.69 -31.63
N TYR A 2 1.22 -54.67 -31.88
CA TYR A 2 0.43 -53.43 -32.02
C TYR A 2 0.61 -52.41 -30.88
N LEU A 3 0.46 -52.84 -29.62
CA LEU A 3 0.65 -51.97 -28.46
C LEU A 3 2.05 -51.34 -28.38
N ARG A 4 3.08 -52.07 -28.81
CA ARG A 4 4.47 -51.59 -28.78
C ARG A 4 4.73 -50.56 -29.89
N ALA A 5 4.11 -50.72 -31.05
CA ALA A 5 4.15 -49.74 -32.12
C ALA A 5 3.42 -48.45 -31.72
N GLN A 6 2.28 -48.57 -31.04
CA GLN A 6 1.51 -47.44 -30.55
C GLN A 6 2.29 -46.64 -29.48
N ILE A 7 2.93 -47.32 -28.53
CA ILE A 7 3.81 -46.68 -27.54
C ILE A 7 4.96 -45.94 -28.24
N LEU A 8 5.58 -46.54 -29.26
CA LEU A 8 6.66 -45.89 -30.02
C LEU A 8 6.18 -44.65 -30.78
N GLU A 9 4.97 -44.68 -31.32
CA GLU A 9 4.36 -43.56 -32.02
C GLU A 9 4.03 -42.41 -31.05
N ASP A 10 3.45 -42.74 -29.89
CA ASP A 10 3.15 -41.80 -28.81
C ASP A 10 4.44 -41.17 -28.23
N ASP A 11 5.45 -41.99 -27.95
CA ASP A 11 6.75 -41.53 -27.45
C ASP A 11 7.44 -40.62 -28.47
N HIS A 12 7.38 -40.95 -29.77
CA HIS A 12 7.91 -40.08 -30.82
C HIS A 12 7.12 -38.76 -30.93
N ALA A 13 5.80 -38.78 -30.75
CA ALA A 13 5.00 -37.55 -30.79
C ALA A 13 5.39 -36.57 -29.67
N VAL A 14 5.80 -37.09 -28.51
CA VAL A 14 6.16 -36.29 -27.32
C VAL A 14 7.64 -35.93 -27.27
N ASP A 15 8.53 -36.93 -27.29
CA ASP A 15 9.98 -36.79 -27.12
C ASP A 15 10.72 -36.58 -28.46
N GLY A 16 10.03 -36.72 -29.59
CA GLY A 16 10.60 -36.54 -30.92
C GLY A 16 11.72 -37.54 -31.21
N ILE A 17 12.78 -37.05 -31.87
CA ILE A 17 13.95 -37.83 -32.29
C ILE A 17 14.75 -38.43 -31.11
N LEU A 18 14.54 -37.93 -29.89
CA LEU A 18 15.30 -38.38 -28.72
C LEU A 18 15.08 -39.87 -28.43
N THR A 19 13.88 -40.38 -28.69
CA THR A 19 13.52 -41.80 -28.55
C THR A 19 14.42 -42.70 -29.41
N GLN A 20 14.65 -42.30 -30.66
CA GLN A 20 15.51 -43.01 -31.61
C GLN A 20 16.99 -42.92 -31.19
N ILE A 21 17.42 -41.75 -30.72
CA ILE A 21 18.79 -41.54 -30.22
C ILE A 21 19.06 -42.45 -29.01
N ARG A 22 18.11 -42.57 -28.07
CA ARG A 22 18.21 -43.47 -26.90
C ARG A 22 18.37 -44.95 -27.31
N GLN A 23 17.78 -45.37 -28.42
CA GLN A 23 17.86 -46.76 -28.90
C GLN A 23 19.19 -47.07 -29.59
N ILE A 24 19.75 -46.11 -30.34
CA ILE A 24 20.95 -46.33 -31.18
C ILE A 24 22.23 -45.97 -30.42
N SER A 25 22.16 -45.03 -29.49
CA SER A 25 23.33 -44.55 -28.75
C SER A 25 23.72 -45.49 -27.62
N ARG A 26 25.03 -45.60 -27.36
CA ARG A 26 25.58 -46.28 -26.17
C ARG A 26 25.60 -45.40 -24.93
N LEU A 27 25.35 -44.10 -25.09
CA LEU A 27 25.33 -43.11 -24.01
C LEU A 27 23.90 -42.92 -23.50
N ARG A 28 23.75 -42.54 -22.22
CA ARG A 28 22.46 -42.16 -21.65
C ARG A 28 22.08 -40.76 -22.12
N TRP A 29 21.01 -40.66 -22.91
CA TRP A 29 20.44 -39.39 -23.35
C TRP A 29 19.13 -39.11 -22.62
N GLU A 30 19.03 -37.95 -22.00
CA GLU A 30 17.83 -37.44 -21.36
C GLU A 30 17.42 -36.11 -21.98
N HIS A 31 16.13 -35.82 -21.92
CA HIS A 31 15.61 -34.56 -22.42
C HIS A 31 16.12 -33.42 -21.53
N SER A 32 16.68 -32.35 -22.12
CA SER A 32 17.29 -31.25 -21.36
C SER A 32 16.27 -30.30 -20.72
N ALA A 33 15.06 -30.20 -21.28
CA ALA A 33 13.96 -29.38 -20.76
C ALA A 33 12.59 -30.10 -20.86
N PRO A 34 12.39 -31.23 -20.15
CA PRO A 34 11.20 -32.08 -20.29
C PRO A 34 9.94 -31.38 -19.78
N VAL A 35 10.10 -30.52 -18.78
CA VAL A 35 9.02 -29.74 -18.17
C VAL A 35 9.14 -28.29 -18.62
N ARG A 36 8.01 -27.70 -19.02
CA ARG A 36 7.88 -26.28 -19.33
C ARG A 36 6.80 -25.68 -18.44
N VAL A 37 7.14 -24.63 -17.70
CA VAL A 37 6.21 -23.93 -16.83
C VAL A 37 5.77 -22.65 -17.54
N GLY A 38 4.46 -22.47 -17.69
CA GLY A 38 3.90 -21.21 -18.18
C GLY A 38 3.89 -20.16 -17.07
N CYS A 39 4.21 -18.91 -17.41
CA CYS A 39 4.11 -17.79 -16.49
C CYS A 39 3.32 -16.64 -17.12
N ARG A 40 2.57 -15.92 -16.30
CA ARG A 40 1.94 -14.65 -16.67
C ARG A 40 2.34 -13.61 -15.65
N MET A 41 2.81 -12.47 -16.13
CA MET A 41 3.07 -11.32 -15.25
C MET A 41 1.75 -10.89 -14.60
N GLY A 42 1.72 -10.94 -13.27
CA GLY A 42 0.56 -10.60 -12.45
C GLY A 42 0.65 -9.19 -11.92
N ARG A 43 0.98 -9.06 -10.64
CA ARG A 43 1.13 -7.76 -9.96
C ARG A 43 2.57 -7.26 -10.10
N PRO A 44 2.80 -6.00 -10.48
CA PRO A 44 4.15 -5.43 -10.47
C PRO A 44 4.62 -5.22 -9.02
N GLU A 45 5.92 -5.11 -8.85
CA GLU A 45 6.57 -4.83 -7.58
C GLU A 45 6.06 -3.52 -6.96
N LYS A 46 6.12 -3.36 -5.64
CA LYS A 46 5.74 -2.12 -4.97
C LYS A 46 6.72 -1.81 -3.85
N SER A 47 7.16 -0.55 -3.82
CA SER A 47 7.91 0.03 -2.71
C SER A 47 7.50 1.51 -2.66
N ALA A 48 6.56 1.86 -1.79
CA ALA A 48 6.00 3.21 -1.74
C ALA A 48 5.38 3.57 -0.37
N PRO A 49 5.44 4.85 0.04
CA PRO A 49 4.74 5.34 1.22
C PRO A 49 3.22 5.12 1.13
N ARG A 50 2.59 4.78 2.26
CA ARG A 50 1.13 4.59 2.33
C ARG A 50 0.41 5.94 2.43
N GLU A 51 0.30 6.62 1.29
CA GLU A 51 -0.09 8.03 1.23
C GLU A 51 -1.55 8.34 0.88
N LYS A 52 -2.36 7.41 0.35
CA LYS A 52 -3.67 7.77 -0.22
C LYS A 52 -4.83 7.50 0.75
N PRO A 53 -5.60 8.53 1.19
CA PRO A 53 -5.41 9.98 1.00
C PRO A 53 -4.38 10.60 1.94
N THR A 54 -3.61 11.59 1.47
CA THR A 54 -2.52 12.17 2.27
C THR A 54 -3.08 13.00 3.40
N VAL A 55 -2.77 12.60 4.62
CA VAL A 55 -3.16 13.26 5.87
C VAL A 55 -1.90 13.39 6.71
N HIS A 56 -1.71 14.51 7.38
CA HIS A 56 -0.56 14.74 8.27
C HIS A 56 -0.98 14.74 9.74
N SER A 57 -2.22 15.15 10.03
CA SER A 57 -2.79 15.21 11.37
C SER A 57 -4.14 14.50 11.42
N LEU A 58 -4.34 13.67 12.43
CA LEU A 58 -5.66 13.09 12.73
C LEU A 58 -6.55 14.12 13.46
N PHE A 59 -6.69 15.30 12.86
CA PHE A 59 -7.52 16.40 13.35
C PHE A 59 -8.67 16.68 12.36
N PRO A 60 -9.94 16.74 12.80
CA PRO A 60 -11.08 16.91 11.90
C PRO A 60 -11.29 18.37 11.50
N ILE A 61 -11.38 18.64 10.20
CA ILE A 61 -11.64 19.97 9.62
C ILE A 61 -12.87 20.00 8.69
N GLU A 62 -13.64 18.91 8.61
CA GLU A 62 -14.80 18.74 7.72
C GLU A 62 -14.59 19.26 6.29
N LEU A 63 -15.28 20.33 5.90
CA LEU A 63 -15.23 20.95 4.58
C LEU A 63 -14.49 22.30 4.60
N TYR A 64 -14.07 22.76 5.78
CA TYR A 64 -13.42 24.05 5.99
C TYR A 64 -12.06 24.13 5.29
N GLY A 65 -11.37 23.00 5.14
CA GLY A 65 -10.09 22.91 4.43
C GLY A 65 -10.17 22.86 2.90
N GLY A 66 -11.35 23.04 2.31
CA GLY A 66 -11.57 22.92 0.86
C GLY A 66 -11.35 21.51 0.32
N ASN A 67 -11.22 21.39 -1.01
CA ASN A 67 -11.07 20.09 -1.68
C ASN A 67 -9.79 19.34 -1.28
N GLN A 68 -8.71 20.08 -0.97
CA GLN A 68 -7.43 19.53 -0.55
C GLN A 68 -7.32 19.23 0.95
N ARG A 69 -8.33 19.61 1.75
CA ARG A 69 -8.36 19.43 3.21
C ARG A 69 -7.15 20.07 3.91
N LEU A 70 -6.82 21.31 3.52
CA LEU A 70 -5.74 22.09 4.13
C LEU A 70 -6.18 22.69 5.46
N ILE A 71 -5.34 22.55 6.49
CA ILE A 71 -5.63 23.08 7.82
C ILE A 71 -5.51 24.61 7.83
N ALA A 72 -4.58 25.19 7.07
CA ALA A 72 -4.43 26.63 6.93
C ALA A 72 -5.74 27.32 6.48
N ASN A 73 -6.41 26.77 5.46
CA ASN A 73 -7.71 27.28 4.98
C ASN A 73 -8.81 27.19 6.04
N ALA A 74 -8.75 26.19 6.93
CA ALA A 74 -9.68 26.06 8.04
C ALA A 74 -9.40 27.10 9.14
N ALA A 75 -8.13 27.48 9.34
CA ALA A 75 -7.73 28.52 10.28
C ALA A 75 -8.20 29.91 9.88
N ASP A 76 -8.25 30.22 8.58
CA ASP A 76 -8.77 31.50 8.08
C ASP A 76 -10.24 31.74 8.47
N GLN A 77 -11.02 30.68 8.71
CA GLN A 77 -12.42 30.80 9.14
C GLN A 77 -12.60 31.10 10.64
N LYS A 78 -11.50 31.07 11.43
CA LYS A 78 -11.42 31.26 12.89
C LYS A 78 -12.22 30.22 13.69
N ASP A 79 -13.53 30.20 13.56
CA ASP A 79 -14.43 29.29 14.27
C ASP A 79 -14.68 28.00 13.48
N LEU A 80 -14.00 26.94 13.89
CA LEU A 80 -14.16 25.62 13.30
C LEU A 80 -15.24 24.83 14.03
N ARG A 81 -16.38 24.59 13.37
CA ARG A 81 -17.48 23.78 13.93
C ARG A 81 -17.41 22.34 13.43
N VAL A 82 -16.97 21.43 14.29
CA VAL A 82 -16.64 20.04 13.91
C VAL A 82 -17.05 19.04 14.99
N GLN A 83 -17.20 17.77 14.61
CA GLN A 83 -17.56 16.70 15.54
C GLN A 83 -16.33 16.15 16.26
N MET A 84 -16.28 16.35 17.59
CA MET A 84 -15.20 15.86 18.46
C MET A 84 -15.77 15.33 19.78
N GLY A 85 -15.01 14.49 20.49
CA GLY A 85 -15.33 14.04 21.84
C GLY A 85 -15.35 15.20 22.84
N VAL A 86 -16.31 15.19 23.77
CA VAL A 86 -16.44 16.23 24.80
C VAL A 86 -15.55 15.87 25.99
N ARG A 87 -14.62 16.75 26.34
CA ARG A 87 -13.78 16.58 27.54
C ARG A 87 -13.77 17.87 28.36
N PHE A 88 -13.50 17.76 29.65
CA PHE A 88 -13.40 18.89 30.57
C PHE A 88 -12.02 18.90 31.21
N CYS A 89 -11.40 20.07 31.30
CA CYS A 89 -10.11 20.21 31.97
C CYS A 89 -10.28 20.10 33.49
N THR A 90 -9.40 19.37 34.16
CA THR A 90 -9.42 19.25 35.63
C THR A 90 -8.90 20.49 36.36
N VAL A 91 -8.26 21.43 35.65
CA VAL A 91 -7.65 22.64 36.21
C VAL A 91 -8.54 23.86 36.01
N CYS A 92 -8.95 24.14 34.77
CA CYS A 92 -9.77 25.32 34.46
C CYS A 92 -11.24 25.01 34.24
N GLU A 93 -11.66 23.74 34.33
CA GLU A 93 -13.05 23.27 34.14
C GLU A 93 -13.69 23.62 32.79
N LYS A 94 -12.93 24.23 31.86
CA LYS A 94 -13.41 24.56 30.52
C LYS A 94 -13.50 23.31 29.65
N LYS A 95 -14.48 23.31 28.73
CA LYS A 95 -14.72 22.25 27.75
C LYS A 95 -13.64 22.25 26.67
N SER A 96 -12.82 21.21 26.61
CA SER A 96 -11.73 21.05 25.62
C SER A 96 -11.86 19.70 24.91
N PRO A 97 -11.78 19.62 23.58
CA PRO A 97 -11.82 18.33 22.88
C PRO A 97 -10.48 17.58 22.91
N MET A 98 -9.38 18.27 23.24
CA MET A 98 -8.01 17.76 23.29
C MET A 98 -7.70 17.05 24.61
N ILE A 99 -6.71 16.14 24.62
CA ILE A 99 -6.25 15.43 25.84
C ILE A 99 -5.66 16.40 26.87
N ASN A 100 -4.88 17.37 26.41
CA ASN A 100 -4.39 18.49 27.22
C ASN A 100 -5.23 19.73 26.91
N CYS A 101 -5.49 20.55 27.91
CA CYS A 101 -6.34 21.73 27.75
C CYS A 101 -5.69 22.76 26.80
N HIS A 102 -6.40 23.09 25.71
CA HIS A 102 -5.96 24.01 24.67
C HIS A 102 -6.29 25.48 24.95
N HIS A 103 -6.97 25.80 26.06
CA HIS A 103 -7.31 27.18 26.38
C HIS A 103 -6.08 27.92 26.88
N ARG A 104 -5.86 29.13 26.35
CA ARG A 104 -4.84 30.06 26.83
C ARG A 104 -5.13 30.51 28.26
N LYS A 105 -4.08 30.73 29.04
CA LYS A 105 -4.14 31.43 30.31
C LYS A 105 -4.46 32.90 30.05
N LEU A 106 -5.18 33.51 30.98
CA LEU A 106 -5.48 34.93 30.94
C LEU A 106 -4.38 35.66 31.71
N ASP A 107 -3.98 36.83 31.22
CA ASP A 107 -3.12 37.73 31.96
C ASP A 107 -3.90 38.50 33.06
N ASP A 108 -3.21 39.33 33.82
CA ASP A 108 -3.79 40.13 34.92
C ASP A 108 -4.84 41.14 34.41
N PHE A 109 -4.89 41.40 33.10
CA PHE A 109 -5.84 42.28 32.42
C PHE A 109 -6.99 41.52 31.74
N GLY A 110 -6.98 40.19 31.78
CA GLY A 110 -8.00 39.32 31.19
C GLY A 110 -7.80 38.99 29.70
N GLU A 111 -6.64 39.28 29.12
CA GLU A 111 -6.28 38.95 27.73
C GLU A 111 -5.63 37.55 27.61
N GLU A 112 -5.91 36.86 26.50
CA GLU A 112 -5.33 35.54 26.23
C GLU A 112 -3.86 35.64 25.83
N LYS A 113 -2.95 35.06 26.63
CA LYS A 113 -1.53 35.00 26.29
C LYS A 113 -1.23 33.91 25.25
N PRO A 114 -0.74 34.26 24.04
CA PRO A 114 -0.32 33.25 23.06
C PRO A 114 0.84 32.40 23.59
N GLY A 115 0.81 31.09 23.35
CA GLY A 115 1.85 30.15 23.79
C GLY A 115 1.73 29.68 25.24
N GLU A 116 1.00 30.38 26.11
CA GLU A 116 0.74 29.95 27.49
C GLU A 116 -0.63 29.27 27.62
N VAL A 117 -0.69 27.97 27.34
CA VAL A 117 -1.92 27.17 27.51
C VAL A 117 -2.07 26.66 28.95
N CYS A 118 -3.31 26.37 29.35
CA CYS A 118 -3.61 25.75 30.63
C CYS A 118 -2.87 24.40 30.79
N GLY A 119 -2.81 23.59 29.74
CA GLY A 119 -2.07 22.33 29.72
C GLY A 119 -2.63 21.22 30.62
N GLY A 120 -3.58 21.53 31.51
CA GLY A 120 -4.20 20.57 32.41
C GLY A 120 -4.85 19.38 31.70
N ARG A 121 -4.75 18.19 32.30
CA ARG A 121 -5.38 16.96 31.81
C ARG A 121 -6.88 17.16 31.64
N THR A 122 -7.44 16.61 30.56
CA THR A 122 -8.88 16.62 30.34
C THR A 122 -9.48 15.23 30.49
N GLU A 123 -10.71 15.16 30.98
CA GLU A 123 -11.45 13.92 31.17
C GLU A 123 -12.65 13.85 30.22
N LEU A 124 -12.83 12.71 29.59
CA LEU A 124 -13.93 12.48 28.65
C LEU A 124 -15.25 12.44 29.42
N ARG A 125 -16.19 13.33 29.07
CA ARG A 125 -17.55 13.32 29.61
C ARG A 125 -18.51 12.81 28.55
N VAL A 126 -19.10 11.65 28.81
CA VAL A 126 -20.04 11.00 27.90
C VAL A 126 -21.46 11.32 28.34
N SER A 127 -22.28 11.88 27.46
CA SER A 127 -23.70 12.05 27.68
C SER A 127 -24.40 10.69 27.72
N SER A 128 -25.41 10.54 28.60
CA SER A 128 -26.19 9.30 28.75
C SER A 128 -26.78 8.81 27.41
N GLU A 129 -27.24 9.74 26.57
CA GLU A 129 -27.76 9.46 25.22
C GLU A 129 -26.73 8.82 24.27
N LYS A 130 -25.44 9.05 24.51
CA LYS A 130 -24.34 8.59 23.63
C LYS A 130 -23.48 7.49 24.23
N GLU A 131 -23.84 6.98 25.41
CA GLU A 131 -23.08 5.93 26.07
C GLU A 131 -22.92 4.69 25.19
N ASN A 132 -24.01 4.26 24.56
CA ASN A 132 -24.07 3.12 23.63
C ASN A 132 -23.89 3.51 22.15
N ALA A 133 -23.62 4.78 21.86
CA ALA A 133 -23.44 5.23 20.48
C ALA A 133 -22.11 4.70 19.91
N ARG A 134 -22.15 4.31 18.63
CA ARG A 134 -20.96 3.89 17.86
C ARG A 134 -19.89 4.98 17.78
N ARG A 135 -20.30 6.25 17.85
CA ARG A 135 -19.43 7.43 17.91
C ARG A 135 -20.03 8.44 18.87
N ARG A 136 -19.19 8.94 19.78
CA ARG A 136 -19.60 9.76 20.93
C ARG A 136 -19.43 11.26 20.73
N GLY A 137 -18.88 11.70 19.60
CA GLY A 137 -18.59 13.11 19.37
C GLY A 137 -19.84 13.97 19.23
N GLU A 138 -19.71 15.21 19.66
CA GLU A 138 -20.69 16.28 19.58
C GLU A 138 -20.14 17.40 18.69
N LEU A 139 -21.01 18.22 18.12
CA LEU A 139 -20.58 19.41 17.40
C LEU A 139 -20.00 20.40 18.42
N GLN A 140 -18.74 20.73 18.25
CA GLN A 140 -18.00 21.68 19.06
C GLN A 140 -17.44 22.78 18.16
N THR A 141 -17.39 24.00 18.68
CA THR A 141 -16.72 25.13 18.03
C THR A 141 -15.35 25.29 18.67
N VAL A 142 -14.31 25.30 17.84
CA VAL A 142 -12.92 25.38 18.28
C VAL A 142 -12.20 26.45 17.46
N ARG A 143 -11.40 27.28 18.13
CA ARG A 143 -10.51 28.27 17.51
C ARG A 143 -9.22 27.59 17.06
N ILE A 144 -9.21 27.06 15.83
CA ILE A 144 -8.06 26.31 15.32
C ILE A 144 -6.85 27.21 15.06
N ASP A 145 -7.08 28.50 14.78
CA ASP A 145 -6.05 29.51 14.65
C ASP A 145 -5.24 29.69 15.94
N ASN A 146 -5.93 29.79 17.09
CA ASN A 146 -5.26 29.86 18.40
C ASN A 146 -4.43 28.58 18.65
N ILE A 147 -5.03 27.41 18.39
CA ILE A 147 -4.35 26.11 18.60
C ILE A 147 -3.09 25.99 17.73
N LEU A 148 -3.16 26.41 16.46
CA LEU A 148 -2.01 26.34 15.55
C LEU A 148 -0.89 27.28 15.99
N GLU A 149 -1.24 28.48 16.45
CA GLU A 149 -0.26 29.45 16.92
C GLU A 149 0.40 29.01 18.23
N ASP A 150 -0.38 28.44 19.16
CA ASP A 150 0.16 27.89 20.41
C ASP A 150 1.03 26.66 20.15
N ALA A 151 0.62 25.80 19.23
CA ALA A 151 1.42 24.67 18.76
C ALA A 151 2.73 25.11 18.07
N ARG A 152 2.69 26.23 17.32
CA ARG A 152 3.89 26.81 16.68
C ARG A 152 4.88 27.33 17.72
N ILE A 153 4.39 28.05 18.72
CA ILE A 153 5.22 28.64 19.78
C ILE A 153 5.81 27.53 20.67
N SER A 154 4.99 26.58 21.12
CA SER A 154 5.46 25.46 21.96
C SER A 154 6.53 24.61 21.27
N LEU A 155 6.40 24.38 19.96
CA LEU A 155 7.41 23.67 19.17
C LEU A 155 8.64 24.53 18.82
N GLY A 156 8.67 25.83 19.14
CA GLY A 156 9.77 26.72 18.76
C GLY A 156 9.99 26.78 17.24
N LEU A 157 8.90 26.90 16.46
CA LEU A 157 8.93 26.97 15.00
C LEU A 157 8.63 28.39 14.50
N ASP A 158 9.35 28.85 13.48
CA ASP A 158 9.11 30.18 12.90
C ASP A 158 7.77 30.24 12.14
N ARG A 159 7.40 29.15 11.47
CA ARG A 159 6.21 29.09 10.61
C ARG A 159 5.59 27.71 10.57
N VAL A 160 4.26 27.68 10.47
CA VAL A 160 3.49 26.45 10.23
C VAL A 160 3.57 26.07 8.74
N PRO A 161 3.79 24.79 8.39
CA PRO A 161 3.77 24.33 7.00
C PRO A 161 2.43 24.60 6.30
N LYS A 162 2.47 25.34 5.17
CA LYS A 162 1.26 25.69 4.38
C LYS A 162 0.49 24.47 3.87
N ARG A 163 1.18 23.36 3.60
CA ARG A 163 0.62 22.12 3.02
C ARG A 163 0.23 21.07 4.08
N MET A 164 -0.14 21.48 5.29
CA MET A 164 -0.65 20.58 6.31
C MET A 164 -2.09 20.14 6.01
N LYS A 165 -2.33 18.83 6.01
CA LYS A 165 -3.62 18.22 5.66
C LYS A 165 -4.27 17.54 6.87
N GLY A 166 -5.54 17.82 7.10
CA GLY A 166 -6.35 17.22 8.17
C GLY A 166 -7.32 16.15 7.68
N LEU A 167 -8.07 15.58 8.62
CA LEU A 167 -9.15 14.63 8.34
C LEU A 167 -10.47 15.34 8.07
N LYS A 168 -11.33 14.70 7.27
CA LYS A 168 -12.70 15.17 7.12
C LYS A 168 -13.51 14.94 8.41
N LYS A 169 -13.39 13.75 9.00
CA LYS A 169 -14.08 13.35 10.23
C LYS A 169 -13.24 12.35 11.01
N LEU A 170 -13.36 12.38 12.33
CA LEU A 170 -12.85 11.31 13.19
C LEU A 170 -13.78 10.12 13.14
N MET A 171 -13.20 8.95 12.84
CA MET A 171 -13.93 7.69 12.70
C MET A 171 -13.85 6.83 13.97
N SER A 172 -13.08 7.26 14.96
CA SER A 172 -12.91 6.60 16.24
C SER A 172 -14.16 6.68 17.13
N LYS A 173 -14.23 5.84 18.16
CA LYS A 173 -15.38 5.77 19.07
C LYS A 173 -15.52 7.06 19.88
N ASN A 174 -14.44 7.50 20.52
CA ASN A 174 -14.42 8.70 21.36
C ASN A 174 -14.26 10.00 20.55
N GLN A 175 -13.88 9.90 19.27
CA GLN A 175 -13.63 11.06 18.40
C GLN A 175 -12.68 12.08 19.05
N THR A 176 -11.65 11.58 19.73
CA THR A 176 -10.55 12.39 20.27
C THR A 176 -9.57 12.70 19.13
N PRO A 177 -9.32 13.98 18.83
CA PRO A 177 -8.33 14.38 17.84
C PRO A 177 -6.90 14.13 18.34
N GLU A 178 -5.99 13.91 17.40
CA GLU A 178 -4.55 13.92 17.67
C GLU A 178 -4.07 15.36 17.92
N PRO A 179 -3.06 15.58 18.81
CA PRO A 179 -2.39 16.86 18.96
C PRO A 179 -1.90 17.42 17.61
N VAL A 180 -2.10 18.72 17.40
CA VAL A 180 -1.81 19.37 16.11
C VAL A 180 -0.31 19.49 15.90
N GLU A 181 0.45 19.59 16.98
CA GLU A 181 1.90 19.61 17.07
C GLU A 181 2.53 18.45 16.28
N LYS A 182 2.06 17.22 16.51
CA LYS A 182 2.50 16.02 15.77
C LYS A 182 2.29 16.19 14.26
N GLY A 183 1.14 16.73 13.89
CA GLY A 183 0.80 16.99 12.49
C GLY A 183 1.64 18.08 11.82
N ILE A 184 2.05 19.10 12.58
CA ILE A 184 2.95 20.16 12.10
C ILE A 184 4.32 19.56 11.79
N LEU A 185 4.87 18.78 12.72
CA LEU A 185 6.15 18.10 12.55
C LEU A 185 6.12 17.09 11.39
N ARG A 186 5.05 16.29 11.27
CA ARG A 186 4.89 15.40 10.10
C ARG A 186 4.82 16.17 8.78
N ALA A 187 4.11 17.29 8.74
CA ALA A 187 4.02 18.12 7.54
C ALA A 187 5.35 18.81 7.19
N LYS A 188 6.16 19.17 8.20
CA LYS A 188 7.52 19.70 8.02
C LYS A 188 8.43 18.66 7.35
N HIS A 189 8.35 17.41 7.79
CA HIS A 189 9.11 16.28 7.24
C HIS A 189 8.47 15.63 6.01
N GLY A 190 7.30 16.09 5.57
CA GLY A 190 6.60 15.52 4.41
C GLY A 190 6.17 14.05 4.60
N LEU A 191 5.71 13.70 5.80
CA LEU A 191 5.32 12.35 6.18
C LEU A 191 3.79 12.22 6.34
N PRO A 192 3.13 11.27 5.67
CA PRO A 192 1.73 10.97 5.91
C PRO A 192 1.53 10.20 7.22
N VAL A 193 0.34 10.31 7.80
CA VAL A 193 -0.10 9.50 8.94
C VAL A 193 -1.18 8.52 8.51
N PHE A 194 -1.08 7.26 8.95
CA PHE A 194 -2.13 6.27 8.77
C PHE A 194 -3.21 6.43 9.84
N ARG A 195 -4.34 5.71 9.68
CA ARG A 195 -5.55 5.87 10.52
C ARG A 195 -5.35 5.57 12.01
N ASP A 196 -4.25 4.91 12.35
CA ASP A 196 -3.87 4.51 13.70
C ASP A 196 -2.70 5.33 14.27
N GLY A 197 -2.29 6.41 13.57
CA GLY A 197 -1.27 7.34 14.03
C GLY A 197 0.16 7.04 13.56
N THR A 198 0.39 5.86 12.95
CA THR A 198 1.73 5.46 12.53
C THR A 198 2.06 5.88 11.10
N ILE A 199 3.35 5.98 10.81
CA ILE A 199 3.94 6.25 9.50
C ILE A 199 4.27 4.90 8.86
N ARG A 200 3.86 4.69 7.61
CA ARG A 200 3.95 3.36 6.97
C ARG A 200 4.49 3.42 5.57
N PHE A 201 5.29 2.40 5.27
CA PHE A 201 5.88 2.19 3.96
C PHE A 201 5.51 0.78 3.47
N ASP A 202 4.89 0.68 2.30
CA ASP A 202 4.44 -0.59 1.73
C ASP A 202 5.51 -1.17 0.80
N MET A 203 5.86 -2.44 1.00
CA MET A 203 6.86 -3.15 0.20
C MET A 203 6.40 -4.55 -0.20
N SER A 204 6.75 -4.99 -1.40
CA SER A 204 6.58 -6.39 -1.82
C SER A 204 7.53 -7.29 -1.06
N ASP A 205 7.01 -8.39 -0.51
CA ASP A 205 7.78 -9.35 0.26
C ASP A 205 8.65 -10.23 -0.66
N VAL A 206 9.96 -10.32 -0.37
CA VAL A 206 10.90 -11.15 -1.13
C VAL A 206 11.71 -12.02 -0.15
N PRO A 207 11.59 -13.36 -0.20
CA PRO A 207 12.30 -14.23 0.73
C PRO A 207 13.79 -14.32 0.36
N VAL A 208 14.65 -14.24 1.36
CA VAL A 208 16.10 -14.45 1.23
C VAL A 208 16.63 -15.23 2.43
N THR A 209 17.60 -16.12 2.19
CA THR A 209 18.30 -16.84 3.27
C THR A 209 19.75 -16.41 3.39
N HIS A 210 20.36 -15.94 2.30
CA HIS A 210 21.76 -15.54 2.24
C HIS A 210 21.94 -14.23 1.48
N PHE A 211 22.95 -13.46 1.87
CA PHE A 211 23.31 -12.20 1.24
C PHE A 211 24.80 -11.93 1.41
N THR A 212 25.39 -11.08 0.57
CA THR A 212 26.72 -10.51 0.81
C THR A 212 26.63 -9.08 1.36
N PRO A 213 27.61 -8.62 2.16
CA PRO A 213 27.70 -7.23 2.58
C PRO A 213 27.62 -6.22 1.40
N GLU A 214 28.27 -6.56 0.27
CA GLU A 214 28.22 -5.75 -0.96
C GLU A 214 26.79 -5.60 -1.51
N GLU A 215 26.00 -6.68 -1.54
CA GLU A 215 24.62 -6.65 -2.05
C GLU A 215 23.69 -5.76 -1.22
N VAL A 216 23.95 -5.64 0.09
CA VAL A 216 23.16 -4.82 1.01
C VAL A 216 23.73 -3.42 1.20
N GLY A 217 24.87 -3.11 0.56
CA GLY A 217 25.51 -1.80 0.63
C GLY A 217 25.96 -1.39 2.03
N VAL A 218 26.43 -2.34 2.84
CA VAL A 218 26.91 -2.11 4.22
C VAL A 218 28.28 -2.76 4.39
N GLU A 219 29.23 -2.06 5.02
CA GLU A 219 30.57 -2.61 5.29
C GLU A 219 30.48 -3.82 6.24
N TRP A 220 31.24 -4.87 5.94
CA TRP A 220 31.30 -6.09 6.75
C TRP A 220 31.56 -5.83 8.24
N ARG A 221 32.30 -4.77 8.59
CA ARG A 221 32.58 -4.37 9.99
C ARG A 221 31.31 -4.01 10.75
N GLN A 222 30.37 -3.32 10.10
CA GLN A 222 29.11 -2.95 10.71
C GLN A 222 28.22 -4.18 10.92
N LEU A 223 28.20 -5.11 9.96
CA LEU A 223 27.52 -6.41 10.12
C LEU A 223 28.15 -7.26 11.23
N LYS A 224 29.49 -7.22 11.38
CA LYS A 224 30.19 -7.88 12.48
C LYS A 224 29.74 -7.34 13.85
N HIS A 225 29.55 -6.02 13.96
CA HIS A 225 28.98 -5.40 15.17
C HIS A 225 27.53 -5.84 15.44
N LEU A 226 26.75 -6.14 14.40
CA LEU A 226 25.38 -6.66 14.50
C LEU A 226 25.30 -8.15 14.86
N GLY A 227 26.44 -8.85 14.96
CA GLY A 227 26.53 -10.25 15.38
C GLY A 227 26.85 -11.24 14.26
N TYR A 228 27.08 -10.78 13.03
CA TYR A 228 27.54 -11.64 11.93
C TYR A 228 29.03 -11.93 12.08
N THR A 229 29.37 -13.08 12.66
CA THR A 229 30.76 -13.44 13.00
C THR A 229 31.45 -14.29 11.93
N HIS A 230 30.70 -15.21 11.33
CA HIS A 230 31.19 -16.16 10.33
C HIS A 230 30.25 -16.16 9.12
N ASP A 231 30.79 -16.53 7.97
CA ASP A 231 30.03 -16.76 6.76
C ASP A 231 29.28 -18.10 6.77
N CYS A 232 28.52 -18.39 5.72
CA CYS A 232 27.72 -19.62 5.64
C CYS A 232 28.56 -20.91 5.55
N PHE A 233 29.86 -20.80 5.28
CA PHE A 233 30.81 -21.92 5.25
C PHE A 233 31.58 -22.08 6.56
N GLY A 234 31.42 -21.15 7.49
CA GLY A 234 32.08 -21.16 8.80
C GLY A 234 33.40 -20.39 8.87
N GLU A 235 33.78 -19.68 7.81
CA GLU A 235 34.97 -18.82 7.79
C GLU A 235 34.69 -17.49 8.49
N GLU A 236 35.69 -16.89 9.13
CA GLU A 236 35.51 -15.61 9.83
C GLU A 236 35.16 -14.48 8.83
N LEU A 237 34.22 -13.60 9.21
CA LEU A 237 33.86 -12.43 8.41
C LEU A 237 34.97 -11.37 8.43
N GLN A 238 35.56 -11.13 7.26
CA GLN A 238 36.66 -10.19 7.03
C GLN A 238 36.53 -9.40 5.71
N ARG A 239 35.63 -9.78 4.79
CA ARG A 239 35.48 -9.18 3.45
C ARG A 239 34.01 -8.99 3.06
N ASP A 240 33.75 -8.06 2.14
CA ASP A 240 32.40 -7.71 1.69
C ASP A 240 31.79 -8.70 0.66
N ASP A 241 32.61 -9.60 0.10
CA ASP A 241 32.21 -10.62 -0.88
C ASP A 241 31.81 -11.95 -0.23
N GLN A 242 31.92 -12.08 1.10
CA GLN A 242 31.56 -13.28 1.82
C GLN A 242 30.04 -13.45 1.92
N MET A 243 29.56 -14.66 1.67
CA MET A 243 28.15 -15.01 1.72
C MET A 243 27.71 -15.28 3.17
N LEU A 244 26.86 -14.43 3.71
CA LEU A 244 26.34 -14.53 5.07
C LEU A 244 24.94 -15.17 5.06
N GLU A 245 24.66 -16.02 6.03
CA GLU A 245 23.29 -16.47 6.31
C GLU A 245 22.56 -15.40 7.13
N ILE A 246 21.41 -14.92 6.66
CA ILE A 246 20.62 -13.86 7.31
C ILE A 246 20.06 -14.32 8.67
N PHE A 247 20.03 -13.43 9.65
CA PHE A 247 19.30 -13.72 10.89
C PHE A 247 17.78 -13.68 10.66
N PRO A 248 17.00 -14.47 11.42
CA PRO A 248 15.60 -14.73 11.11
C PRO A 248 14.68 -13.52 11.23
N GLN A 249 15.09 -12.47 11.95
CA GLN A 249 14.34 -11.23 12.12
C GLN A 249 15.12 -10.02 11.57
N ASP A 250 16.15 -10.24 10.75
CA ASP A 250 16.83 -9.16 10.05
C ASP A 250 16.13 -8.87 8.71
N PHE A 251 16.21 -7.62 8.27
CA PHE A 251 15.48 -7.09 7.12
C PHE A 251 16.35 -6.17 6.27
N ILE A 252 16.30 -6.34 4.96
CA ILE A 252 17.00 -5.52 3.97
C ILE A 252 15.96 -4.66 3.25
N LEU A 253 16.14 -3.34 3.34
CA LEU A 253 15.19 -2.35 2.85
C LEU A 253 15.44 -1.98 1.38
N ALA A 254 14.40 -1.70 0.60
CA ALA A 254 14.58 -1.09 -0.71
C ALA A 254 15.15 0.34 -0.56
N ARG A 255 16.20 0.66 -1.33
CA ARG A 255 16.93 1.93 -1.25
C ARG A 255 16.03 3.14 -1.47
N ASN A 256 15.00 3.01 -2.31
CA ASN A 256 14.01 4.08 -2.54
C ASN A 256 13.17 4.43 -1.29
N GLY A 257 13.13 3.58 -0.28
CA GLY A 257 12.48 3.83 1.01
C GLY A 257 13.41 4.43 2.05
N ALA A 258 14.74 4.43 1.84
CA ALA A 258 15.71 4.86 2.85
C ALA A 258 15.49 6.33 3.28
N ASP A 259 15.41 7.25 2.32
CA ASP A 259 15.15 8.67 2.60
C ASP A 259 13.81 8.92 3.31
N TYR A 260 12.84 8.03 3.11
CA TYR A 260 11.56 8.10 3.82
C TYR A 260 11.73 7.75 5.30
N PHE A 261 12.51 6.72 5.60
CA PHE A 261 12.79 6.31 6.98
C PHE A 261 13.77 7.24 7.70
N VAL A 262 14.73 7.85 6.99
CA VAL A 262 15.58 8.93 7.54
C VAL A 262 14.70 10.09 8.01
N ARG A 263 13.78 10.58 7.15
CA ARG A 263 12.83 11.64 7.54
C ARG A 263 11.93 11.20 8.70
N ALA A 264 11.50 9.94 8.72
CA ALA A 264 10.69 9.41 9.82
C ALA A 264 11.46 9.38 11.14
N ALA A 265 12.73 8.99 11.14
CA ALA A 265 13.60 9.01 12.31
C ALA A 265 13.81 10.43 12.82
N GLN A 266 14.13 11.37 11.92
CA GLN A 266 14.27 12.80 12.25
C GLN A 266 12.98 13.42 12.80
N TYR A 267 11.82 13.00 12.28
CA TYR A 267 10.53 13.38 12.85
C TYR A 267 10.36 12.87 14.28
N ILE A 268 10.74 11.62 14.56
CA ILE A 268 10.63 11.06 15.92
C ILE A 268 11.58 11.78 16.90
N ASP A 269 12.80 12.06 16.51
CA ASP A 269 13.75 12.80 17.34
C ASP A 269 13.25 14.23 17.61
N GLU A 270 12.77 14.92 16.58
CA GLU A 270 12.20 16.25 16.75
C GLU A 270 10.92 16.23 17.60
N LEU A 271 10.12 15.16 17.52
CA LEU A 271 8.94 14.96 18.36
C LEU A 271 9.35 14.72 19.83
N LEU A 272 10.36 13.89 20.09
CA LEU A 272 10.88 13.64 21.44
C LEU A 272 11.38 14.93 22.08
N VAL A 273 12.21 15.69 21.37
CA VAL A 273 12.79 16.93 21.88
C VAL A 273 11.73 18.03 22.05
N ARG A 274 10.98 18.35 21.00
CA ARG A 274 10.13 19.55 20.99
C ARG A 274 8.76 19.38 21.63
N PHE A 275 8.22 18.15 21.66
CA PHE A 275 6.88 17.89 22.18
C PHE A 275 6.89 17.13 23.51
N TYR A 276 7.85 16.22 23.70
CA TYR A 276 7.94 15.40 24.92
C TYR A 276 9.01 15.88 25.90
N ASP A 277 9.86 16.84 25.53
CA ASP A 277 10.99 17.32 26.35
C ASP A 277 11.92 16.17 26.77
N MET A 278 12.26 15.31 25.80
CA MET A 278 13.12 14.14 25.97
C MET A 278 14.33 14.20 25.04
N GLU A 279 15.35 13.41 25.35
CA GLU A 279 16.50 13.24 24.45
C GLU A 279 16.08 12.59 23.12
N PRO A 280 16.73 12.97 22.00
CA PRO A 280 16.58 12.27 20.72
C PRO A 280 17.01 10.79 20.83
N TYR A 281 16.47 9.93 19.97
CA TYR A 281 16.69 8.48 20.02
C TYR A 281 17.49 7.94 18.83
N TYR A 282 17.19 8.39 17.61
CA TYR A 282 17.75 7.80 16.40
C TYR A 282 19.09 8.43 16.01
N HIS A 283 19.21 9.75 16.04
CA HIS A 283 20.42 10.47 15.57
C HIS A 283 20.81 10.13 14.12
N VAL A 284 19.81 9.91 13.26
CA VAL A 284 20.01 9.47 11.87
C VAL A 284 20.09 10.67 10.93
N GLU A 285 21.20 10.78 10.19
CA GLU A 285 21.37 11.78 9.13
C GLU A 285 21.39 11.15 7.73
N LYS A 286 21.95 9.94 7.63
CA LYS A 286 22.12 9.21 6.38
C LYS A 286 21.44 7.84 6.44
N PRO A 287 21.12 7.23 5.28
CA PRO A 287 20.58 5.87 5.23
C PRO A 287 21.37 4.85 6.05
N GLU A 288 22.69 4.90 6.02
CA GLU A 288 23.58 3.93 6.67
C GLU A 288 23.41 3.94 8.20
N ASP A 289 23.01 5.07 8.79
CA ASP A 289 22.75 5.21 10.22
C ASP A 289 21.48 4.44 10.65
N LEU A 290 20.58 4.09 9.71
CA LEU A 290 19.39 3.28 10.01
C LEU A 290 19.73 1.82 10.35
N VAL A 291 20.92 1.35 9.97
CA VAL A 291 21.36 -0.04 10.14
C VAL A 291 21.50 -0.34 11.63
N GLY A 292 20.86 -1.41 12.08
CA GLY A 292 20.77 -1.82 13.49
C GLY A 292 19.51 -1.33 14.21
N HIS A 293 18.80 -0.33 13.67
CA HIS A 293 17.55 0.12 14.27
C HIS A 293 16.40 -0.87 14.03
N LEU A 294 15.47 -0.87 14.98
CA LEU A 294 14.33 -1.77 15.00
C LEU A 294 13.13 -1.21 14.23
N ILE A 295 12.51 -2.08 13.46
CA ILE A 295 11.27 -1.86 12.73
C ILE A 295 10.18 -2.81 13.21
N CYS A 296 8.94 -2.41 12.98
CA CYS A 296 7.77 -3.26 13.11
C CYS A 296 7.21 -3.49 11.71
N ALA A 297 7.16 -4.75 11.29
CA ALA A 297 6.52 -5.14 10.05
C ALA A 297 5.12 -5.69 10.33
N LEU A 298 4.15 -5.25 9.54
CA LEU A 298 2.75 -5.58 9.73
C LEU A 298 2.09 -5.90 8.39
N ALA A 299 1.54 -7.10 8.30
CA ALA A 299 0.78 -7.51 7.14
C ALA A 299 -0.60 -6.87 7.06
N PRO A 300 -1.11 -6.54 5.86
CA PRO A 300 -2.50 -6.20 5.68
C PRO A 300 -3.40 -7.35 6.17
N HIS A 301 -4.57 -7.01 6.67
CA HIS A 301 -5.55 -7.89 7.27
C HIS A 301 -5.08 -8.65 8.52
N THR A 302 -4.01 -8.20 9.16
CA THR A 302 -3.53 -8.75 10.44
C THR A 302 -3.51 -7.69 11.54
N SER A 303 -3.22 -8.11 12.77
CA SER A 303 -3.11 -7.21 13.93
C SER A 303 -1.88 -7.48 14.81
N GLY A 304 -1.06 -8.45 14.40
CA GLY A 304 0.20 -8.79 15.06
C GLY A 304 1.34 -8.26 14.21
N GLY A 305 2.04 -7.25 14.71
CA GLY A 305 3.31 -6.83 14.11
C GLY A 305 4.41 -7.80 14.51
N VAL A 306 5.43 -7.94 13.68
CA VAL A 306 6.63 -8.71 13.98
C VAL A 306 7.81 -7.75 14.07
N LEU A 307 8.56 -7.84 15.16
CA LEU A 307 9.76 -7.06 15.38
C LEU A 307 10.87 -7.52 14.43
N SER A 308 11.59 -6.56 13.85
CA SER A 308 12.72 -6.84 12.99
C SER A 308 13.78 -5.75 13.10
N ARG A 309 14.99 -6.05 12.63
CA ARG A 309 16.14 -5.15 12.62
C ARG A 309 16.59 -4.88 11.19
N LEU A 310 16.84 -3.62 10.86
CA LEU A 310 17.39 -3.24 9.56
C LEU A 310 18.88 -3.59 9.48
N ILE A 311 19.30 -4.22 8.38
CA ILE A 311 20.72 -4.61 8.19
C ILE A 311 21.36 -4.04 6.92
N GLY A 312 20.59 -3.42 6.04
CA GLY A 312 21.11 -2.78 4.83
C GLY A 312 20.04 -2.49 3.80
N PHE A 313 20.47 -2.22 2.57
CA PHE A 313 19.64 -1.71 1.49
C PHE A 313 19.87 -2.42 0.16
N THR A 314 18.81 -2.59 -0.63
CA THR A 314 18.86 -3.16 -1.99
C THR A 314 18.33 -2.17 -3.02
N ASP A 315 18.86 -2.23 -4.25
CA ASP A 315 18.39 -1.39 -5.37
C ASP A 315 17.08 -1.87 -6.00
N SER A 316 16.61 -3.05 -5.58
CA SER A 316 15.33 -3.60 -6.00
C SER A 316 14.17 -2.99 -5.21
N SER A 317 12.96 -3.02 -5.79
CA SER A 317 11.74 -2.49 -5.15
C SER A 317 11.04 -3.51 -4.23
N GLY A 318 11.81 -4.36 -3.54
CA GLY A 318 11.34 -5.43 -2.66
C GLY A 318 11.90 -5.32 -1.24
N GLY A 319 11.21 -5.92 -0.28
CA GLY A 319 11.63 -6.03 1.11
C GLY A 319 12.13 -7.42 1.39
N TYR A 320 13.44 -7.56 1.59
CA TYR A 320 14.06 -8.88 1.70
C TYR A 320 14.18 -9.28 3.16
N ALA A 321 13.70 -10.47 3.48
CA ALA A 321 13.85 -11.05 4.80
C ALA A 321 13.81 -12.57 4.76
N HIS A 322 14.13 -13.17 5.91
CA HIS A 322 14.06 -14.61 6.08
C HIS A 322 12.64 -15.16 5.77
N PRO A 323 12.48 -16.32 5.09
CA PRO A 323 11.15 -16.89 4.78
C PRO A 323 10.23 -17.02 6.01
N LEU A 324 10.81 -17.45 7.14
CA LEU A 324 10.08 -17.53 8.41
C LEU A 324 9.53 -16.17 8.86
N PHE A 325 10.25 -15.07 8.61
CA PHE A 325 9.80 -13.73 8.98
C PHE A 325 8.55 -13.32 8.20
N HIS A 326 8.54 -13.57 6.88
CA HIS A 326 7.37 -13.33 6.05
C HIS A 326 6.18 -14.19 6.50
N ALA A 327 6.42 -15.47 6.79
CA ALA A 327 5.39 -16.38 7.30
C ALA A 327 4.87 -15.99 8.70
N ALA A 328 5.72 -15.45 9.59
CA ALA A 328 5.31 -14.99 10.92
C ALA A 328 4.29 -13.85 10.86
N LYS A 329 4.29 -13.06 9.78
CA LYS A 329 3.30 -12.02 9.50
C LYS A 329 2.01 -12.59 8.90
N ARG A 330 1.88 -13.92 8.80
CA ARG A 330 0.76 -14.65 8.14
C ARG A 330 0.60 -14.27 6.68
N ARG A 331 1.73 -14.18 5.97
CA ARG A 331 1.82 -13.81 4.56
C ARG A 331 2.62 -14.81 3.77
N ASN A 332 2.24 -14.90 2.51
CA ASN A 332 2.94 -15.72 1.52
C ASN A 332 3.86 -14.82 0.71
N CYS A 333 4.87 -15.41 0.08
CA CYS A 333 5.78 -14.69 -0.81
C CYS A 333 5.32 -14.80 -2.27
N ASP A 334 4.01 -14.65 -2.54
CA ASP A 334 3.36 -14.81 -3.85
C ASP A 334 2.97 -13.46 -4.50
N GLY A 335 3.63 -12.37 -4.10
CA GLY A 335 3.33 -11.00 -4.55
C GLY A 335 2.50 -10.19 -3.55
N ASP A 336 2.41 -10.69 -2.31
CA ASP A 336 1.90 -9.95 -1.16
C ASP A 336 2.79 -8.74 -0.80
N GLU A 337 2.21 -7.83 -0.03
CA GLU A 337 2.85 -6.59 0.37
C GLU A 337 2.66 -6.36 1.86
N ASP A 338 3.73 -5.96 2.53
CA ASP A 338 3.73 -5.64 3.95
C ASP A 338 4.01 -4.18 4.23
N ALA A 339 3.47 -3.70 5.35
CA ALA A 339 3.69 -2.34 5.83
C ALA A 339 4.78 -2.35 6.90
N ILE A 340 5.81 -1.52 6.69
CA ILE A 340 6.93 -1.36 7.61
C ILE A 340 6.83 0.01 8.26
N MET A 341 7.13 0.06 9.56
CA MET A 341 7.22 1.29 10.34
C MET A 341 8.40 1.20 11.32
N LEU A 342 8.97 2.35 11.70
CA LEU A 342 9.96 2.40 12.78
C LEU A 342 9.31 1.99 14.10
N LEU A 343 10.05 1.25 14.93
CA LEU A 343 9.51 0.76 16.20
C LEU A 343 9.05 1.91 17.11
N MET A 344 9.87 2.95 17.28
CA MET A 344 9.53 4.08 18.16
C MET A 344 8.34 4.88 17.64
N ASP A 345 8.13 4.98 16.33
CA ASP A 345 6.91 5.57 15.77
C ASP A 345 5.66 4.76 16.19
N GLY A 346 5.75 3.43 16.07
CA GLY A 346 4.71 2.51 16.52
C GLY A 346 4.43 2.62 18.02
N LEU A 347 5.41 2.94 18.86
CA LEU A 347 5.22 3.08 20.30
C LEU A 347 4.67 4.45 20.71
N LEU A 348 5.14 5.54 20.10
CA LEU A 348 4.78 6.91 20.50
C LEU A 348 3.47 7.41 19.87
N ASN A 349 3.19 6.98 18.63
CA ASN A 349 2.11 7.58 17.83
C ASN A 349 0.88 6.68 17.69
N PHE A 350 1.01 5.38 17.99
CA PHE A 350 -0.11 4.46 17.98
C PHE A 350 -1.03 4.67 19.19
N SER A 351 -2.34 4.58 18.96
CA SER A 351 -3.31 4.42 20.06
C SER A 351 -4.54 3.64 19.62
N ARG A 352 -5.04 2.76 20.51
CA ARG A 352 -6.29 2.03 20.28
C ARG A 352 -7.50 2.96 20.22
N ASP A 353 -7.43 4.13 20.87
CA ASP A 353 -8.55 5.09 20.95
C ASP A 353 -8.79 5.87 19.67
N ILE A 354 -7.80 5.95 18.77
CA ILE A 354 -7.91 6.61 17.46
C ILE A 354 -8.35 5.65 16.34
N LEU A 355 -8.38 4.35 16.61
CA LEU A 355 -8.82 3.35 15.65
C LEU A 355 -10.30 3.55 15.26
N PRO A 356 -10.66 3.34 13.97
CA PRO A 356 -12.04 3.45 13.52
C PRO A 356 -12.99 2.50 14.27
N SER A 357 -14.15 3.00 14.70
CA SER A 357 -15.20 2.20 15.37
C SER A 357 -16.06 1.37 14.41
N ASN A 358 -15.64 1.25 13.15
CA ASN A 358 -16.32 0.44 12.13
C ASN A 358 -15.87 -1.03 12.20
N ARG A 359 -16.72 -1.96 11.69
CA ARG A 359 -16.29 -3.36 11.46
C ARG A 359 -15.02 -3.36 10.60
N GLY A 360 -14.01 -4.13 11.03
CA GLY A 360 -12.69 -4.16 10.39
C GLY A 360 -11.76 -2.99 10.74
N GLY A 361 -12.18 -2.02 11.53
CA GLY A 361 -11.36 -0.84 11.88
C GLY A 361 -10.12 -1.15 12.73
N LYS A 362 -10.14 -2.29 13.44
CA LYS A 362 -9.01 -2.80 14.22
C LYS A 362 -8.01 -3.64 13.41
N MET A 363 -8.41 -4.08 12.21
CA MET A 363 -7.50 -4.79 11.31
C MET A 363 -6.45 -3.81 10.79
N ASP A 364 -5.30 -4.33 10.36
CA ASP A 364 -4.15 -3.55 9.90
C ASP A 364 -3.58 -2.61 10.97
N ALA A 365 -3.81 -2.84 12.26
CA ALA A 365 -3.22 -2.05 13.35
C ALA A 365 -2.33 -2.95 14.22
N PRO A 366 -1.14 -2.50 14.64
CA PRO A 366 -0.23 -3.31 15.45
C PRO A 366 -0.74 -3.41 16.89
N LEU A 367 -1.75 -4.26 17.13
CA LEU A 367 -2.37 -4.44 18.45
C LEU A 367 -1.51 -5.24 19.41
N VAL A 368 -0.68 -6.11 18.85
CA VAL A 368 0.28 -7.00 19.52
C VAL A 368 1.57 -6.96 18.71
N LEU A 369 2.72 -7.07 19.38
CA LEU A 369 4.04 -7.13 18.76
C LEU A 369 4.72 -8.45 19.15
N THR A 370 5.01 -9.28 18.16
CA THR A 370 5.81 -10.50 18.33
C THR A 370 7.28 -10.11 18.32
N THR A 371 7.95 -10.31 19.46
CA THR A 371 9.37 -9.91 19.63
C THR A 371 10.35 -11.01 19.24
N ARG A 372 9.94 -12.28 19.32
CA ARG A 372 10.76 -13.45 18.98
C ARG A 372 10.02 -14.33 18.01
N LEU A 373 10.71 -14.76 16.96
CA LEU A 373 10.17 -15.69 15.99
C LEU A 373 10.29 -17.13 16.52
N ASN A 374 9.17 -17.86 16.54
CA ASN A 374 9.16 -19.30 16.81
C ASN A 374 8.72 -20.07 15.54
N PRO A 375 9.60 -20.87 14.91
CA PRO A 375 9.26 -21.61 13.69
C PRO A 375 8.07 -22.57 13.86
N THR A 376 7.76 -23.04 15.06
CA THR A 376 6.60 -23.94 15.27
C THR A 376 5.26 -23.22 15.19
N GLU A 377 5.26 -21.89 15.28
CA GLU A 377 4.05 -21.04 15.31
C GLU A 377 3.80 -20.30 13.99
N VAL A 378 4.73 -20.38 13.03
CA VAL A 378 4.58 -19.72 11.73
C VAL A 378 3.71 -20.54 10.78
N ASP A 379 3.35 -19.92 9.65
CA ASP A 379 2.61 -20.60 8.59
C ASP A 379 3.38 -21.80 8.02
N LYS A 380 2.64 -22.83 7.61
CA LYS A 380 3.18 -24.09 7.09
C LYS A 380 3.91 -23.92 5.75
N GLU A 381 3.59 -22.88 4.97
CA GLU A 381 4.23 -22.69 3.67
C GLU A 381 5.74 -22.53 3.79
N ALA A 382 6.20 -21.70 4.74
CA ALA A 382 7.64 -21.53 4.99
C ALA A 382 8.31 -22.80 5.53
N LEU A 383 7.55 -23.71 6.15
CA LEU A 383 8.10 -24.98 6.64
C LEU A 383 8.48 -25.93 5.49
N ASN A 384 7.93 -25.73 4.28
CA ASN A 384 8.22 -26.53 3.10
C ASN A 384 9.39 -26.00 2.27
N VAL A 385 10.14 -25.00 2.76
CA VAL A 385 11.32 -24.48 2.07
C VAL A 385 12.45 -25.50 2.15
N ASP A 386 12.93 -25.95 1.00
CA ASP A 386 14.09 -26.82 0.89
C ASP A 386 15.33 -26.12 1.45
N SER A 387 16.07 -26.85 2.28
CA SER A 387 17.19 -26.32 3.06
C SER A 387 18.52 -27.03 2.74
N ALA A 388 18.53 -27.88 1.71
CA ALA A 388 19.71 -28.61 1.26
C ALA A 388 20.62 -27.72 0.39
N TRP A 389 21.93 -27.97 0.43
CA TRP A 389 22.93 -27.32 -0.44
C TRP A 389 22.90 -27.82 -1.88
N HIS A 390 22.39 -29.02 -2.10
CA HIS A 390 22.20 -29.61 -3.42
C HIS A 390 21.14 -30.71 -3.33
N TYR A 391 20.48 -31.00 -4.45
CA TYR A 391 19.68 -32.20 -4.56
C TYR A 391 20.57 -33.38 -4.98
N GLU A 392 20.38 -34.52 -4.34
CA GLU A 392 21.13 -35.73 -4.67
C GLU A 392 20.61 -36.40 -5.95
N ARG A 393 21.43 -37.24 -6.57
CA ARG A 393 21.10 -37.96 -7.81
C ARG A 393 19.76 -38.69 -7.75
N TRP A 394 19.45 -39.33 -6.62
CA TRP A 394 18.23 -40.13 -6.48
C TRP A 394 16.97 -39.28 -6.67
N PHE A 395 17.00 -38.00 -6.29
CA PHE A 395 15.85 -37.10 -6.43
C PHE A 395 15.52 -36.90 -7.91
N TYR A 396 16.53 -36.54 -8.70
CA TYR A 396 16.38 -36.38 -10.15
C TYR A 396 15.91 -37.66 -10.83
N GLU A 397 16.45 -38.82 -10.47
CA GLU A 397 16.02 -40.11 -11.03
C GLU A 397 14.58 -40.45 -10.64
N ALA A 398 14.18 -40.20 -9.39
CA ALA A 398 12.81 -40.42 -8.95
C ALA A 398 11.80 -39.51 -9.65
N THR A 399 12.18 -38.28 -10.05
CA THR A 399 11.26 -37.36 -10.75
C THR A 399 10.82 -37.85 -12.13
N LEU A 400 11.55 -38.79 -12.75
CA LEU A 400 11.20 -39.35 -14.06
C LEU A 400 9.86 -40.09 -14.03
N ASP A 401 9.54 -40.73 -12.90
CA ASP A 401 8.27 -41.44 -12.69
C ASP A 401 7.13 -40.51 -12.20
N GLN A 402 7.41 -39.20 -12.08
CA GLN A 402 6.48 -38.17 -11.61
C GLN A 402 5.73 -38.53 -10.30
N PRO A 403 6.43 -39.03 -9.26
CA PRO A 403 5.77 -39.38 -8.00
C PRO A 403 5.21 -38.14 -7.31
N HIS A 404 4.19 -38.34 -6.48
CA HIS A 404 3.68 -37.26 -5.64
C HIS A 404 4.79 -36.81 -4.65
N PRO A 405 5.05 -35.50 -4.44
CA PRO A 405 6.18 -35.01 -3.64
C PRO A 405 6.27 -35.61 -2.22
N LYS A 406 5.12 -35.85 -1.58
CA LYS A 406 5.03 -36.51 -0.27
C LYS A 406 5.69 -37.89 -0.21
N ALA A 407 5.73 -38.64 -1.31
CA ALA A 407 6.38 -39.95 -1.35
C ALA A 407 7.91 -39.86 -1.22
N LEU A 408 8.49 -38.69 -1.52
CA LEU A 408 9.93 -38.44 -1.45
C LEU A 408 10.33 -37.59 -0.23
N ALA A 409 9.36 -37.07 0.53
CA ALA A 409 9.59 -36.13 1.63
C ALA A 409 10.54 -36.69 2.70
N ASP A 410 10.49 -37.99 2.98
CA ASP A 410 11.33 -38.65 4.00
C ASP A 410 12.83 -38.62 3.69
N LYS A 411 13.21 -38.32 2.44
CA LYS A 411 14.61 -38.19 2.00
C LYS A 411 15.02 -36.75 1.69
N MET A 412 14.07 -35.82 1.65
CA MET A 412 14.32 -34.40 1.38
C MET A 412 14.59 -33.64 2.67
N ASP A 413 15.41 -32.58 2.60
CA ASP A 413 15.72 -31.72 3.74
C ASP A 413 15.03 -30.36 3.58
N PHE A 414 14.02 -30.13 4.42
CA PHE A 414 13.21 -28.92 4.46
C PHE A 414 12.96 -28.49 5.90
N ILE A 415 12.60 -27.22 6.11
CA ILE A 415 12.54 -26.60 7.44
C ILE A 415 11.70 -27.39 8.46
N GLU A 416 10.56 -27.96 8.06
CA GLU A 416 9.71 -28.76 8.96
C GLU A 416 10.46 -29.91 9.63
N ARG A 417 11.38 -30.57 8.90
CA ARG A 417 12.16 -31.70 9.44
C ARG A 417 13.21 -31.29 10.46
N ARG A 418 13.55 -30.00 10.50
CA ARG A 418 14.54 -29.45 11.41
C ARG A 418 13.90 -28.84 12.66
N LEU A 419 12.56 -28.80 12.75
CA LEU A 419 11.82 -28.29 13.89
C LEU A 419 12.27 -28.95 15.20
N GLY A 420 12.32 -28.16 16.27
CA GLY A 420 12.84 -28.58 17.57
C GLY A 420 14.36 -28.48 17.71
N THR A 421 15.09 -28.14 16.63
CA THR A 421 16.54 -27.88 16.66
C THR A 421 16.86 -26.46 16.19
N ILE A 422 18.10 -26.00 16.41
CA ILE A 422 18.60 -24.73 15.88
C ILE A 422 18.58 -24.72 14.34
N GLY A 423 18.66 -25.91 13.73
CA GLY A 423 18.61 -26.12 12.28
C GLY A 423 17.33 -25.61 11.60
N ALA A 424 16.24 -25.42 12.35
CA ALA A 424 14.99 -24.85 11.82
C ALA A 424 15.11 -23.36 11.47
N VAL A 425 16.12 -22.69 12.02
CA VAL A 425 16.25 -21.22 11.98
C VAL A 425 17.59 -20.76 11.42
N ARG A 426 18.59 -21.65 11.41
CA ARG A 426 19.97 -21.41 10.99
C ARG A 426 20.55 -22.66 10.31
N GLY A 427 21.62 -22.50 9.55
CA GLY A 427 22.25 -23.57 8.76
C GLY A 427 21.43 -23.97 7.54
N LEU A 428 20.64 -23.06 6.96
CA LEU A 428 19.93 -23.33 5.70
C LEU A 428 20.93 -23.37 4.54
N GLY A 429 20.75 -24.29 3.60
CA GLY A 429 21.50 -24.33 2.34
C GLY A 429 20.74 -23.64 1.21
N TYR A 430 21.43 -23.43 0.09
CA TYR A 430 20.84 -23.02 -1.18
C TYR A 430 21.56 -23.73 -2.33
N THR A 431 20.86 -23.96 -3.45
CA THR A 431 21.41 -24.76 -4.56
C THR A 431 22.05 -23.93 -5.68
N HIS A 432 21.62 -22.68 -5.86
CA HIS A 432 22.09 -21.79 -6.93
C HIS A 432 22.50 -20.44 -6.36
N SER A 433 23.74 -20.01 -6.62
CA SER A 433 24.22 -18.69 -6.28
C SER A 433 23.79 -17.65 -7.33
N THR A 434 23.47 -16.44 -6.88
CA THR A 434 23.33 -15.25 -7.72
C THR A 434 24.57 -14.39 -7.62
N LYS A 435 24.85 -13.56 -8.65
CA LYS A 435 25.92 -12.56 -8.54
C LYS A 435 25.51 -11.38 -7.68
N SER A 436 24.24 -10.99 -7.79
CA SER A 436 23.60 -9.97 -6.98
C SER A 436 22.12 -10.28 -6.84
N MET A 437 21.56 -10.09 -5.64
CA MET A 437 20.12 -10.16 -5.38
C MET A 437 19.29 -9.15 -6.21
N SER A 438 19.95 -8.13 -6.79
CA SER A 438 19.34 -7.10 -7.62
C SER A 438 19.90 -7.07 -9.06
N GLU A 439 20.35 -8.21 -9.61
CA GLU A 439 20.87 -8.31 -11.00
C GLU A 439 19.82 -8.00 -12.10
N GLY A 440 18.56 -7.75 -11.73
CA GLY A 440 17.47 -7.42 -12.65
C GLY A 440 17.21 -5.92 -12.87
N PRO A 441 16.30 -5.58 -13.80
CA PRO A 441 15.85 -4.20 -13.95
C PRO A 441 15.18 -3.71 -12.64
N PRO A 442 15.51 -2.51 -12.14
CA PRO A 442 15.05 -2.03 -10.83
C PRO A 442 13.54 -1.77 -10.78
N LEU A 443 12.92 -1.51 -11.94
CA LEU A 443 11.49 -1.26 -12.10
C LEU A 443 10.95 -2.04 -13.29
N SER A 444 9.73 -2.57 -13.14
CA SER A 444 9.05 -3.20 -14.25
C SER A 444 8.68 -2.19 -15.34
N ALA A 445 8.77 -2.61 -16.60
CA ALA A 445 8.31 -1.82 -17.75
C ALA A 445 6.82 -1.41 -17.61
N TYR A 446 6.04 -2.17 -16.86
CA TYR A 446 4.64 -1.83 -16.58
C TYR A 446 4.48 -0.50 -15.82
N LYS A 447 5.46 -0.13 -14.98
CA LYS A 447 5.46 1.15 -14.26
C LYS A 447 6.00 2.31 -15.10
N THR A 448 6.95 2.04 -15.99
CA THR A 448 7.57 3.07 -16.83
C THR A 448 6.66 3.50 -17.97
N LEU A 449 5.80 2.60 -18.47
CA LEU A 449 4.80 2.91 -19.49
C LEU A 449 3.63 3.70 -18.86
N GLU A 450 3.37 4.89 -19.39
CA GLU A 450 2.34 5.78 -18.85
C GLU A 450 0.94 5.38 -19.30
N THR A 451 0.76 5.15 -20.60
CA THR A 451 -0.58 4.90 -21.17
C THR A 451 -0.91 3.42 -21.23
N MET A 452 -2.20 3.12 -21.14
CA MET A 452 -2.71 1.75 -21.30
C MET A 452 -2.43 1.19 -22.71
N ILE A 453 -2.45 2.05 -23.73
CA ILE A 453 -2.17 1.66 -25.12
C ILE A 453 -0.74 1.17 -25.21
N ASP A 454 0.22 1.90 -24.62
CA ASP A 454 1.62 1.50 -24.63
C ASP A 454 1.83 0.19 -23.87
N LYS A 455 1.19 0.03 -22.70
CA LYS A 455 1.25 -1.23 -21.92
C LYS A 455 0.76 -2.43 -22.71
N MET A 456 -0.35 -2.25 -23.42
CA MET A 456 -0.96 -3.29 -24.22
C MET A 456 -0.12 -3.63 -25.47
N ASN A 457 0.39 -2.61 -26.17
CA ASN A 457 1.30 -2.81 -27.29
C ASN A 457 2.61 -3.47 -26.84
N GLY A 458 3.15 -3.08 -25.68
CA GLY A 458 4.28 -3.76 -25.05
C GLY A 458 4.00 -5.24 -24.76
N GLN A 459 2.83 -5.55 -24.21
CA GLN A 459 2.42 -6.94 -23.94
C GLN A 459 2.29 -7.77 -25.24
N LEU A 460 1.61 -7.25 -26.26
CA LEU A 460 1.34 -8.00 -27.49
C LEU A 460 2.58 -8.10 -28.40
N SER A 461 3.40 -7.05 -28.46
CA SER A 461 4.69 -7.10 -29.17
C SER A 461 5.66 -8.09 -28.53
N LEU A 462 5.69 -8.19 -27.20
CA LEU A 462 6.43 -9.25 -26.51
C LEU A 462 5.87 -10.63 -26.87
N GLY A 463 4.55 -10.77 -26.90
CA GLY A 463 3.88 -11.99 -27.36
C GLY A 463 4.36 -12.46 -28.73
N HIS A 464 4.50 -11.54 -29.70
CA HIS A 464 5.00 -11.89 -31.05
C HIS A 464 6.42 -12.41 -31.06
N ARG A 465 7.25 -11.99 -30.11
CA ARG A 465 8.65 -12.42 -30.02
C ARG A 465 8.80 -13.77 -29.32
N LEU A 466 7.83 -14.18 -28.52
CA LEU A 466 7.92 -15.38 -27.68
C LEU A 466 7.31 -16.59 -28.39
N ARG A 467 8.12 -17.64 -28.57
CA ARG A 467 7.66 -18.92 -29.15
C ARG A 467 6.52 -19.58 -28.35
N GLY A 468 6.49 -19.36 -27.03
CA GLY A 468 5.50 -19.98 -26.13
C GLY A 468 4.16 -19.25 -26.06
N VAL A 469 3.94 -18.18 -26.83
CA VAL A 469 2.75 -17.33 -26.73
C VAL A 469 2.06 -17.23 -28.08
N ASP A 470 0.79 -17.63 -28.14
CA ASP A 470 -0.07 -17.31 -29.28
C ASP A 470 -0.74 -15.94 -29.08
N VAL A 471 -0.25 -14.95 -29.82
CA VAL A 471 -0.69 -13.56 -29.74
C VAL A 471 -2.17 -13.39 -30.06
N ARG A 472 -2.70 -14.17 -31.00
CA ARG A 472 -4.11 -14.06 -31.40
C ARG A 472 -5.02 -14.50 -30.25
N THR A 473 -4.64 -15.59 -29.60
CA THR A 473 -5.34 -16.09 -28.40
C THR A 473 -5.25 -15.10 -27.24
N VAL A 474 -4.08 -14.50 -27.00
CA VAL A 474 -3.91 -13.48 -25.95
C VAL A 474 -4.74 -12.24 -26.26
N ALA A 475 -4.72 -11.73 -27.50
CA ALA A 475 -5.49 -10.57 -27.92
C ALA A 475 -6.99 -10.80 -27.75
N SER A 476 -7.52 -11.93 -28.26
CA SER A 476 -8.92 -12.33 -28.06
C SER A 476 -9.29 -12.42 -26.57
N SER A 477 -8.42 -13.00 -25.75
CA SER A 477 -8.65 -13.14 -24.31
C SER A 477 -8.71 -11.78 -23.60
N VAL A 478 -7.78 -10.86 -23.90
CA VAL A 478 -7.77 -9.50 -23.31
C VAL A 478 -9.03 -8.73 -23.69
N VAL A 479 -9.44 -8.78 -24.97
CA VAL A 479 -10.65 -8.09 -25.44
C VAL A 479 -11.90 -8.63 -24.73
N ARG A 480 -12.04 -9.96 -24.62
CA ARG A 480 -13.20 -10.61 -24.01
C ARG A 480 -13.27 -10.46 -22.49
N SER A 481 -12.14 -10.56 -21.80
CA SER A 481 -12.10 -10.58 -20.33
C SER A 481 -12.01 -9.20 -19.70
N HIS A 482 -11.41 -8.22 -20.39
CA HIS A 482 -11.20 -6.88 -19.84
C HIS A 482 -12.00 -5.81 -20.60
N PHE A 483 -11.80 -5.66 -21.91
CA PHE A 483 -12.36 -4.51 -22.64
C PHE A 483 -13.87 -4.56 -22.86
N LEU A 484 -14.40 -5.71 -23.30
CA LEU A 484 -15.84 -5.87 -23.53
C LEU A 484 -16.66 -5.69 -22.23
N PRO A 485 -16.28 -6.30 -21.09
CA PRO A 485 -16.93 -6.04 -19.81
C PRO A 485 -16.84 -4.58 -19.37
N ASP A 486 -15.68 -3.93 -19.50
CA ASP A 486 -15.51 -2.52 -19.13
C ASP A 486 -16.37 -1.59 -19.99
N LEU A 487 -16.39 -1.77 -21.31
CA LEU A 487 -17.21 -0.98 -22.24
C LEU A 487 -18.70 -1.13 -21.92
N ARG A 488 -19.18 -2.37 -21.79
CA ARG A 488 -20.58 -2.65 -21.45
C ARG A 488 -20.94 -2.10 -20.08
N GLY A 489 -20.06 -2.27 -19.08
CA GLY A 489 -20.24 -1.75 -17.73
C GLY A 489 -20.34 -0.23 -17.71
N ASN A 490 -19.44 0.46 -18.41
CA ASN A 490 -19.44 1.92 -18.52
C ASN A 490 -20.67 2.44 -19.26
N LEU A 491 -21.11 1.77 -20.33
CA LEU A 491 -22.32 2.15 -21.07
C LEU A 491 -23.59 2.03 -20.21
N VAL A 492 -23.75 0.91 -19.49
CA VAL A 492 -24.87 0.71 -18.56
C VAL A 492 -24.79 1.70 -17.39
N ALA A 493 -23.59 1.97 -16.87
CA ALA A 493 -23.39 2.95 -15.82
C ALA A 493 -23.76 4.36 -16.30
N PHE A 494 -23.38 4.74 -17.53
CA PHE A 494 -23.67 6.04 -18.12
C PHE A 494 -25.17 6.29 -18.25
N THR A 495 -25.94 5.31 -18.75
CA THR A 495 -27.40 5.44 -18.92
C THR A 495 -28.17 5.47 -17.60
N ARG A 496 -27.61 4.91 -16.52
CA ARG A 496 -28.24 4.83 -15.18
C ARG A 496 -27.61 5.75 -14.13
N GLN A 497 -26.73 6.65 -14.56
CA GLN A 497 -25.89 7.41 -13.64
C GLN A 497 -26.65 8.42 -12.78
N LYS A 498 -26.02 8.82 -11.67
CA LYS A 498 -26.46 9.94 -10.85
C LYS A 498 -25.76 11.22 -11.31
N VAL A 499 -26.34 12.36 -10.97
CA VAL A 499 -25.73 13.66 -11.20
C VAL A 499 -25.22 14.21 -9.88
N ARG A 500 -23.95 14.64 -9.82
CA ARG A 500 -23.33 15.14 -8.59
C ARG A 500 -23.06 16.64 -8.69
N CYS A 501 -23.36 17.38 -7.63
CA CYS A 501 -22.93 18.77 -7.52
C CYS A 501 -21.44 18.86 -7.16
N LEU A 502 -20.69 19.65 -7.91
CA LEU A 502 -19.25 19.87 -7.68
C LEU A 502 -18.96 20.70 -6.42
N LYS A 503 -19.93 21.48 -5.95
CA LYS A 503 -19.79 22.36 -4.78
C LYS A 503 -20.14 21.66 -3.47
N CYS A 504 -21.37 21.14 -3.33
CA CYS A 504 -21.81 20.49 -2.09
C CYS A 504 -21.61 18.97 -2.07
N GLY A 505 -21.28 18.37 -3.22
CA GLY A 505 -21.07 16.93 -3.35
C GLY A 505 -22.33 16.08 -3.33
N HIS A 506 -23.53 16.66 -3.25
CA HIS A 506 -24.80 15.91 -3.24
C HIS A 506 -25.05 15.23 -4.59
N SER A 507 -25.59 14.00 -4.54
CA SER A 507 -25.88 13.18 -5.72
C SER A 507 -27.39 13.05 -5.92
N TYR A 508 -27.88 13.56 -7.04
CA TYR A 508 -29.25 13.42 -7.48
C TYR A 508 -29.42 12.20 -8.38
N ARG A 509 -30.55 11.50 -8.25
CA ARG A 509 -30.92 10.42 -9.18
C ARG A 509 -31.23 10.93 -10.60
N ARG A 510 -31.73 12.16 -10.73
CA ARG A 510 -32.08 12.80 -12.00
C ARG A 510 -31.55 14.23 -12.00
N MET A 511 -31.24 14.77 -13.17
CA MET A 511 -30.86 16.17 -13.32
C MET A 511 -32.03 17.07 -12.86
N PRO A 512 -31.83 17.99 -11.89
CA PRO A 512 -32.80 19.02 -11.58
C PRO A 512 -33.10 19.87 -12.83
N LEU A 513 -34.38 20.14 -13.10
CA LEU A 513 -34.81 20.95 -14.25
C LEU A 513 -34.19 22.36 -14.26
N ALA A 514 -33.84 22.89 -13.09
CA ALA A 514 -33.16 24.16 -12.95
C ALA A 514 -31.71 24.18 -13.50
N GLY A 515 -31.16 23.03 -13.91
CA GLY A 515 -29.77 22.91 -14.40
C GLY A 515 -28.68 23.12 -13.32
N LYS A 516 -29.05 23.57 -12.13
CA LYS A 516 -28.17 23.88 -11.00
C LYS A 516 -28.56 23.07 -9.76
N CYS A 517 -27.65 23.00 -8.80
CA CYS A 517 -27.92 22.29 -7.55
C CYS A 517 -29.00 22.97 -6.70
N ILE A 518 -30.10 22.24 -6.47
CA ILE A 518 -31.25 22.62 -5.65
C ILE A 518 -31.15 22.18 -4.18
N GLN A 519 -29.95 21.81 -3.70
CA GLN A 519 -29.79 21.47 -2.29
C GLN A 519 -29.79 22.77 -1.50
N PRO A 520 -30.50 22.84 -0.36
CA PRO A 520 -30.35 23.97 0.55
C PRO A 520 -28.87 24.07 0.96
N LYS A 521 -28.32 25.29 0.97
CA LYS A 521 -26.98 25.49 1.54
C LYS A 521 -26.97 24.91 2.95
N LYS A 522 -26.08 23.94 3.20
CA LYS A 522 -25.70 23.62 4.58
C LYS A 522 -25.02 24.86 5.13
N LEU A 523 -25.67 25.53 6.07
CA LEU A 523 -25.18 26.74 6.73
C LEU A 523 -23.76 26.50 7.25
N THR A 524 -22.76 27.06 6.57
CA THR A 524 -21.47 27.43 7.14
C THR A 524 -21.72 28.75 7.87
N GLY A 525 -21.76 28.68 9.20
CA GLY A 525 -22.38 29.72 10.04
C GLY A 525 -21.78 31.11 9.92
N ARG A 526 -22.66 32.11 9.76
CA ARG A 526 -22.59 33.41 10.43
C ARG A 526 -23.99 33.75 10.93
N GLY A 527 -24.13 34.04 12.23
CA GLY A 527 -25.32 34.66 12.84
C GLY A 527 -26.38 33.72 13.45
N MET A 528 -27.41 34.36 14.04
CA MET A 528 -28.49 33.91 14.97
C MET A 528 -29.27 32.61 14.67
N SER A 529 -28.85 31.83 13.67
CA SER A 529 -29.27 30.45 13.44
C SER A 529 -28.99 29.48 14.61
N ALA A 530 -28.22 29.90 15.61
CA ALA A 530 -27.99 29.16 16.86
C ALA A 530 -29.24 29.03 17.75
N PHE A 531 -30.26 29.90 17.55
CA PHE A 531 -31.49 29.94 18.35
C PHE A 531 -32.73 29.42 17.60
N GLY A 532 -32.56 28.62 16.55
CA GLY A 532 -33.70 28.03 15.83
C GLY A 532 -34.48 29.01 14.91
N VAL A 533 -34.04 30.26 14.80
CA VAL A 533 -34.61 31.22 13.85
C VAL A 533 -34.06 30.94 12.45
N LYS A 534 -34.87 30.28 11.61
CA LYS A 534 -34.64 30.18 10.17
C LYS A 534 -34.69 31.60 9.58
N LYS A 535 -33.54 32.18 9.24
CA LYS A 535 -33.54 33.35 8.35
C LYS A 535 -34.12 32.92 6.99
N SER A 536 -35.04 33.74 6.53
CA SER A 536 -35.88 33.63 5.34
C SER A 536 -35.14 33.16 4.09
N GLU A 537 -35.79 32.23 3.39
CA GLU A 537 -35.84 32.00 1.93
C GLU A 537 -34.56 32.13 1.09
N GLY A 538 -34.20 31.02 0.44
CA GLY A 538 -33.87 31.07 -0.99
C GLY A 538 -32.47 30.66 -1.42
N ASP A 539 -31.49 30.55 -0.51
CA ASP A 539 -30.12 30.39 -0.95
C ASP A 539 -29.73 28.92 -1.20
N MET A 540 -30.19 28.42 -2.35
CA MET A 540 -29.81 27.12 -2.90
C MET A 540 -28.31 27.05 -3.18
N CYS A 541 -27.73 25.85 -3.16
CA CYS A 541 -26.31 25.65 -3.42
C CYS A 541 -25.85 26.30 -4.74
N ASN A 542 -26.70 26.28 -5.78
CA ASN A 542 -26.48 26.84 -7.11
C ASN A 542 -25.17 26.38 -7.78
N GLY A 543 -24.58 25.29 -7.31
CA GLY A 543 -23.35 24.74 -7.86
C GLY A 543 -23.61 23.96 -9.14
N ASN A 544 -22.60 23.93 -10.01
CA ASN A 544 -22.64 23.17 -11.24
C ASN A 544 -22.79 21.67 -10.95
N LEU A 545 -23.56 21.03 -11.81
CA LEU A 545 -23.88 19.63 -11.77
C LEU A 545 -23.04 18.92 -12.83
N ALA A 546 -22.38 17.83 -12.43
CA ALA A 546 -21.57 17.02 -13.30
C ALA A 546 -22.11 15.59 -13.32
N LEU A 547 -22.05 14.98 -14.50
CA LEU A 547 -22.24 13.55 -14.69
C LEU A 547 -21.15 12.79 -13.92
N THR A 548 -21.50 11.68 -13.27
CA THR A 548 -20.52 10.83 -12.57
C THR A 548 -19.69 9.99 -13.53
N VAL A 549 -20.25 9.66 -14.70
CA VAL A 549 -19.58 8.96 -15.81
C VAL A 549 -19.67 9.86 -17.03
N THR A 550 -18.51 10.25 -17.57
CA THR A 550 -18.43 11.11 -18.75
C THR A 550 -18.49 10.28 -20.03
N GLU A 551 -18.93 10.90 -21.13
CA GLU A 551 -18.91 10.27 -22.46
C GLU A 551 -17.50 9.78 -22.83
N GLY A 552 -16.48 10.59 -22.57
CA GLY A 552 -15.08 10.23 -22.83
C GLY A 552 -14.64 8.95 -22.11
N ALA A 553 -15.19 8.66 -20.93
CA ALA A 553 -14.90 7.40 -20.23
C ALA A 553 -15.48 6.17 -20.95
N VAL A 554 -16.65 6.31 -21.60
CA VAL A 554 -17.28 5.25 -22.39
C VAL A 554 -16.52 5.03 -23.70
N ARG A 555 -16.13 6.10 -24.39
CA ARG A 555 -15.42 6.03 -25.69
C ARG A 555 -13.96 5.60 -25.57
N LYS A 556 -13.34 5.75 -24.39
CA LYS A 556 -11.90 5.54 -24.15
C LYS A 556 -11.35 4.24 -24.75
N TYR A 557 -12.07 3.13 -24.56
CA TYR A 557 -11.59 1.80 -24.93
C TYR A 557 -11.89 1.41 -26.38
N ILE A 558 -12.86 2.06 -27.05
CA ILE A 558 -13.28 1.66 -28.40
C ILE A 558 -12.11 1.76 -29.39
N LYS A 559 -11.40 2.90 -29.38
CA LYS A 559 -10.24 3.12 -30.26
C LYS A 559 -9.13 2.10 -30.01
N VAL A 560 -8.88 1.80 -28.74
CA VAL A 560 -7.86 0.85 -28.31
C VAL A 560 -8.21 -0.56 -28.79
N THR A 561 -9.44 -1.01 -28.55
CA THR A 561 -9.90 -2.34 -28.95
C THR A 561 -9.86 -2.52 -30.46
N LYS A 562 -10.29 -1.51 -31.25
CA LYS A 562 -10.21 -1.55 -32.72
C LYS A 562 -8.77 -1.70 -33.20
N HIS A 563 -7.85 -0.90 -32.65
CA HIS A 563 -6.43 -0.98 -32.99
C HIS A 563 -5.83 -2.37 -32.69
N VAL A 564 -6.18 -2.99 -31.55
CA VAL A 564 -5.74 -4.36 -31.23
C VAL A 564 -6.24 -5.37 -32.25
N MET A 565 -7.52 -5.28 -32.59
CA MET A 565 -8.16 -6.21 -33.51
C MET A 565 -7.55 -6.13 -34.91
N GLU A 566 -7.26 -4.93 -35.39
CA GLU A 566 -6.64 -4.69 -36.69
C GLU A 566 -5.19 -5.14 -36.72
N THR A 567 -4.42 -4.89 -35.66
CA THR A 567 -2.97 -5.15 -35.63
C THR A 567 -2.65 -6.61 -35.35
N TYR A 568 -3.35 -7.25 -34.40
CA TYR A 568 -2.99 -8.57 -33.88
C TYR A 568 -3.97 -9.68 -34.29
N GLY A 569 -5.13 -9.32 -34.82
CA GLY A 569 -6.19 -10.24 -35.17
C GLY A 569 -6.91 -10.83 -33.95
N VAL A 570 -8.19 -11.13 -34.13
CA VAL A 570 -9.03 -11.81 -33.13
C VAL A 570 -9.89 -12.88 -33.82
N ASP A 571 -10.61 -13.67 -33.04
CA ASP A 571 -11.67 -14.54 -33.57
C ASP A 571 -12.87 -13.74 -34.09
N GLN A 572 -13.63 -14.32 -35.02
CA GLN A 572 -14.74 -13.64 -35.70
C GLN A 572 -15.85 -13.20 -34.73
N TYR A 573 -16.14 -14.01 -33.70
CA TYR A 573 -17.17 -13.69 -32.71
C TYR A 573 -16.78 -12.45 -31.89
N THR A 574 -15.54 -12.40 -31.40
CA THR A 574 -15.02 -11.25 -30.68
C THR A 574 -15.05 -9.99 -31.54
N ARG A 575 -14.69 -10.10 -32.82
CA ARG A 575 -14.74 -8.98 -33.77
C ARG A 575 -16.15 -8.39 -33.90
N GLN A 576 -17.14 -9.22 -34.20
CA GLN A 576 -18.53 -8.79 -34.36
C GLN A 576 -19.08 -8.13 -33.09
N ASN A 577 -18.74 -8.68 -31.92
CA ASN A 577 -19.17 -8.13 -30.63
C ASN A 577 -18.63 -6.72 -30.39
N VAL A 578 -17.35 -6.48 -30.72
CA VAL A 578 -16.73 -5.16 -30.55
C VAL A 578 -17.32 -4.15 -31.54
N GLU A 579 -17.48 -4.55 -32.81
CA GLU A 579 -18.09 -3.71 -33.84
C GLU A 579 -19.50 -3.27 -33.44
N TRP A 580 -20.35 -4.24 -33.02
CA TRP A 580 -21.72 -3.96 -32.57
C TRP A 580 -21.79 -3.04 -31.35
N LEU A 581 -20.93 -3.25 -30.35
CA LEU A 581 -20.87 -2.37 -29.18
C LEU A 581 -20.35 -0.97 -29.52
N ALA A 582 -19.37 -0.86 -30.42
CA ALA A 582 -18.88 0.43 -30.87
C ALA A 582 -19.99 1.22 -31.57
N GLU A 583 -20.73 0.60 -32.48
CA GLU A 583 -21.88 1.21 -33.15
C GLU A 583 -22.98 1.61 -32.17
N SER A 584 -23.28 0.76 -31.18
CA SER A 584 -24.26 1.08 -30.12
C SER A 584 -23.86 2.31 -29.30
N VAL A 585 -22.56 2.48 -29.03
CA VAL A 585 -22.04 3.66 -28.33
C VAL A 585 -22.14 4.90 -29.22
N GLU A 586 -21.75 4.81 -30.49
CA GLU A 586 -21.86 5.93 -31.43
C GLU A 586 -23.33 6.37 -31.59
N SER A 587 -24.26 5.43 -31.74
CA SER A 587 -25.69 5.70 -31.85
C SER A 587 -26.26 6.39 -30.60
N LEU A 588 -25.76 6.08 -29.40
CA LEU A 588 -26.24 6.71 -28.17
C LEU A 588 -25.85 8.20 -28.06
N PHE A 589 -24.70 8.58 -28.62
CA PHE A 589 -24.11 9.91 -28.45
C PHE A 589 -24.25 10.81 -29.67
N ASN A 590 -24.34 10.24 -30.87
CA ASN A 590 -24.55 11.03 -32.08
C ASN A 590 -26.00 11.51 -32.13
N ASN A 591 -26.15 12.82 -32.27
CA ASN A 591 -27.43 13.46 -32.48
C ASN A 591 -27.56 13.69 -33.99
N ASP A 592 -28.46 12.95 -34.66
CA ASP A 592 -28.59 12.98 -36.14
C ASP A 592 -28.89 14.38 -36.70
N ASN A 593 -29.36 15.31 -35.85
CA ASN A 593 -29.66 16.70 -36.22
C ASN A 593 -28.44 17.66 -36.19
N ALA A 594 -27.27 17.23 -35.68
CA ALA A 594 -26.08 18.08 -35.53
C ALA A 594 -24.79 17.33 -35.84
N LYS A 595 -24.60 16.92 -37.11
CA LYS A 595 -23.35 16.32 -37.59
C LYS A 595 -22.36 17.40 -38.02
N GLN A 596 -21.22 17.48 -37.33
CA GLN A 596 -20.06 18.23 -37.82
C GLN A 596 -19.30 17.33 -38.81
N LEU A 597 -19.47 17.58 -40.11
CA LEU A 597 -18.79 16.84 -41.17
C LEU A 597 -17.35 17.37 -41.33
N SER A 598 -16.39 16.47 -41.55
CA SER A 598 -15.03 16.86 -41.92
C SER A 598 -14.99 17.18 -43.42
N LEU A 599 -14.05 18.04 -43.85
CA LEU A 599 -13.87 18.37 -45.27
C LEU A 599 -13.55 17.14 -46.13
N ALA A 600 -12.98 16.08 -45.54
CA ALA A 600 -12.69 14.82 -46.20
C ALA A 600 -13.93 13.93 -46.39
N ASP A 601 -15.03 14.18 -45.68
CA ASP A 601 -16.30 13.45 -45.87
C ASP A 601 -17.11 14.01 -47.06
N PHE A 602 -16.66 15.15 -47.62
CA PHE A 602 -17.26 15.81 -48.78
C PHE A 602 -16.51 15.58 -50.10
N LEU A 603 -15.26 15.10 -50.01
CA LEU A 603 -14.43 14.68 -51.15
C LEU A 603 -14.57 13.18 -51.35
#